data_AF-A0A3B6RAX3-F1
#
_entry.id   AF-A0A3B6RAX3-F1
#
_cell.length_a   1.000
_cell.length_b   1.000
_cell.length_c   1.000
_cell.angle_alpha   90.00
_cell.angle_beta   90.00
_cell.angle_gamma   90.00
#
_symmetry.space_group_name_H-M   'P 1'
#
loop_
_entity.id
_entity.type
_entity.pdbx_description
1 polymer ?
#
loop_
_entity_poly.entity_id
_entity_poly.type
_entity_poly.pdbx_seq_one_letter_code
_entity_poly.pdbx_strand_id
1 'polypeptide(L)'
;MTAGSRRRPPPPRRRASPMAPSPLSVSSTNPSPPSSRRVRRTAVAAAGAALATLLLLAAAAAVWRPAYLPAALLRRPPLAAARFYSFDLVREYPHDPAAFTQGLLYGGNDTLYESTGLYHQSSVRKVDLQTGKVLEQHQMDGWMFGEGLTLLGDRLFQVTWRKNDGFIYDRHNFSKRESFTHKMRDGWGLATDGKILFGSDGTSRLYQLDPISLEVTKTVTVKYQDKEVSFINELEYINGEVWANVWQTDCIARVSHEDGQVVSWIFLHELRQQLWNSGNTAIDVLNGIAWDEENNRLFVTGKLWPKLYEIKLRPVDGPPDGSVERLCPRASFY
;
A
#
# COMPACT_ATOMS: atom_id res chain seq x y z
N MET A 1 0.18 51.19 51.77
CA MET A 1 -1.27 50.89 51.70
C MET A 1 -1.49 49.46 52.18
N THR A 2 -2.26 49.32 53.26
CA THR A 2 -3.09 48.19 53.70
C THR A 2 -2.61 46.73 53.59
N ALA A 3 -2.47 46.12 54.76
CA ALA A 3 -2.45 44.69 55.03
C ALA A 3 -3.86 44.06 55.03
N GLY A 4 -3.94 42.74 54.78
CA GLY A 4 -5.08 41.85 55.05
C GLY A 4 -4.87 40.49 54.38
N SER A 5 -4.39 39.42 55.03
CA SER A 5 -4.97 38.56 56.09
C SER A 5 -6.03 37.53 55.62
N ARG A 6 -5.61 36.25 55.60
CA ARG A 6 -6.34 35.01 56.03
C ARG A 6 -7.49 34.54 55.11
N ARG A 7 -7.79 33.24 54.89
CA ARG A 7 -7.66 31.97 55.67
C ARG A 7 -7.94 30.76 54.74
N ARG A 8 -7.30 29.61 55.00
CA ARG A 8 -7.70 28.26 54.49
C ARG A 8 -8.83 27.64 55.34
N PRO A 9 -9.73 26.81 54.78
CA PRO A 9 -10.56 25.86 55.54
C PRO A 9 -10.11 24.38 55.39
N PRO A 10 -10.63 23.47 56.24
CA PRO A 10 -9.95 22.24 56.71
C PRO A 10 -10.43 20.93 56.06
N PRO A 11 -9.81 19.76 56.32
CA PRO A 11 -10.32 18.46 55.90
C PRO A 11 -11.07 17.73 57.05
N PRO A 12 -12.11 16.95 56.73
CA PRO A 12 -12.43 15.76 57.55
C PRO A 12 -12.91 14.57 56.68
N ARG A 13 -12.91 13.29 57.07
CA ARG A 13 -12.45 12.52 58.25
C ARG A 13 -12.48 11.04 57.83
N ARG A 14 -11.47 10.25 58.23
CA ARG A 14 -11.56 8.78 58.30
C ARG A 14 -12.52 8.39 59.44
N ARG A 15 -13.31 7.33 59.25
CA ARG A 15 -13.95 6.60 60.36
C ARG A 15 -13.71 5.10 60.24
N ALA A 16 -13.38 4.53 61.38
CA ALA A 16 -12.88 3.19 61.63
C ALA A 16 -14.03 2.19 61.90
N SER A 17 -13.72 0.91 61.71
CA SER A 17 -14.47 -0.26 62.16
C SER A 17 -14.66 -0.30 63.68
N PRO A 18 -15.67 -1.05 64.15
CA PRO A 18 -15.48 -1.84 65.37
C PRO A 18 -15.90 -3.31 65.23
N MET A 19 -15.22 -4.13 66.02
CA MET A 19 -15.33 -5.58 66.21
C MET A 19 -16.64 -6.02 66.91
N ALA A 20 -16.89 -7.33 66.78
CA ALA A 20 -17.91 -8.15 67.44
C ALA A 20 -17.93 -8.07 68.99
N PRO A 21 -19.02 -8.55 69.63
CA PRO A 21 -18.92 -9.86 70.29
C PRO A 21 -20.19 -10.75 70.21
N SER A 22 -19.95 -12.07 70.34
CA SER A 22 -20.90 -13.17 70.60
C SER A 22 -21.42 -13.17 72.06
N PRO A 23 -22.07 -14.24 72.57
CA PRO A 23 -23.16 -15.10 72.08
C PRO A 23 -24.36 -15.08 73.08
N LEU A 24 -25.48 -15.76 72.80
CA LEU A 24 -26.32 -16.38 73.84
C LEU A 24 -27.24 -17.47 73.22
N SER A 25 -27.29 -18.59 73.91
CA SER A 25 -27.92 -19.88 73.60
C SER A 25 -29.36 -20.00 74.14
N VAL A 26 -30.28 -20.69 73.44
CA VAL A 26 -31.40 -21.42 74.08
C VAL A 26 -31.82 -22.68 73.29
N SER A 27 -31.87 -23.80 74.04
CA SER A 27 -32.46 -25.14 73.87
C SER A 27 -33.86 -25.20 73.21
N SER A 28 -34.08 -25.99 72.15
CA SER A 28 -34.52 -27.41 72.05
C SER A 28 -36.04 -27.69 72.15
N THR A 29 -36.59 -28.42 71.18
CA THR A 29 -37.33 -29.70 71.32
C THR A 29 -37.90 -30.17 69.96
N ASN A 30 -37.77 -31.46 69.69
CA ASN A 30 -38.22 -32.18 68.50
C ASN A 30 -39.73 -32.48 68.50
N PRO A 31 -40.31 -32.79 67.33
CA PRO A 31 -41.16 -33.97 67.23
C PRO A 31 -40.74 -34.95 66.10
N SER A 32 -40.95 -36.24 66.37
CA SER A 32 -40.70 -37.41 65.51
C SER A 32 -41.84 -37.66 64.47
N PRO A 33 -41.67 -38.57 63.49
CA PRO A 33 -42.12 -38.40 62.08
C PRO A 33 -43.38 -39.21 61.68
N PRO A 34 -43.92 -39.03 60.45
CA PRO A 34 -44.73 -40.05 59.79
C PRO A 34 -43.92 -40.93 58.81
N SER A 35 -44.43 -42.15 58.62
CA SER A 35 -43.82 -43.34 58.01
C SER A 35 -43.33 -43.23 56.55
N SER A 36 -42.20 -43.90 56.27
CA SER A 36 -41.38 -43.82 55.05
C SER A 36 -41.69 -44.80 53.91
N ARG A 37 -42.88 -45.43 53.85
CA ARG A 37 -43.11 -46.54 52.87
C ARG A 37 -44.02 -46.28 51.68
N ARG A 38 -44.79 -45.19 51.59
CA ARG A 38 -45.71 -44.96 50.45
C ARG A 38 -45.27 -43.91 49.41
N VAL A 39 -44.31 -43.04 49.71
CA VAL A 39 -43.88 -41.96 48.77
C VAL A 39 -42.80 -42.41 47.78
N ARG A 40 -42.10 -43.53 48.05
CA ARG A 40 -40.99 -43.99 47.20
C ARG A 40 -41.37 -44.65 45.87
N ARG A 41 -42.63 -45.05 45.65
CA ARG A 41 -43.03 -45.75 44.40
C ARG A 41 -43.52 -44.83 43.28
N THR A 42 -44.02 -43.63 43.58
CA THR A 42 -44.49 -42.68 42.54
C THR A 42 -43.39 -41.77 42.02
N ALA A 43 -42.38 -41.45 42.84
CA ALA A 43 -41.26 -40.58 42.43
C ALA A 43 -40.28 -41.24 41.43
N VAL A 44 -40.08 -42.56 41.52
CA VAL A 44 -39.12 -43.28 40.65
C VAL A 44 -39.67 -43.45 39.22
N ALA A 45 -40.99 -43.61 39.05
CA ALA A 45 -41.61 -43.72 37.73
C ALA A 45 -41.67 -42.35 37.00
N ALA A 46 -41.95 -41.26 37.71
CA ALA A 46 -41.97 -39.91 37.13
C ALA A 46 -40.57 -39.41 36.75
N ALA A 47 -39.54 -39.74 37.53
CA ALA A 47 -38.14 -39.39 37.20
C ALA A 47 -37.61 -40.16 35.98
N GLY A 48 -38.01 -41.44 35.82
CA GLY A 48 -37.61 -42.24 34.66
C GLY A 48 -38.24 -41.76 33.34
N ALA A 49 -39.52 -41.37 33.36
CA ALA A 49 -40.21 -40.84 32.18
C ALA A 49 -39.65 -39.48 31.74
N ALA A 50 -39.35 -38.58 32.68
CA ALA A 50 -38.76 -37.27 32.39
C ALA A 50 -37.36 -37.40 31.77
N LEU A 51 -36.54 -38.32 32.27
CA LEU A 51 -35.19 -38.57 31.74
C LEU A 51 -35.23 -39.18 30.33
N ALA A 52 -36.18 -40.08 30.06
CA ALA A 52 -36.36 -40.66 28.74
C ALA A 52 -36.84 -39.63 27.70
N THR A 53 -37.75 -38.72 28.07
CA THR A 53 -38.17 -37.61 27.18
C THR A 53 -37.05 -36.59 26.93
N LEU A 54 -36.21 -36.30 27.93
CA LEU A 54 -35.05 -35.42 27.76
C LEU A 54 -33.98 -36.04 26.86
N LEU A 55 -33.75 -37.36 26.97
CA LEU A 55 -32.82 -38.09 26.10
C LEU A 55 -33.35 -38.21 24.65
N LEU A 56 -34.66 -38.38 24.45
CA LEU A 56 -35.28 -38.40 23.12
C LEU A 56 -35.27 -37.01 22.45
N LEU A 57 -35.48 -35.93 23.21
CA LEU A 57 -35.35 -34.55 22.70
C LEU A 57 -33.90 -34.18 22.38
N ALA A 58 -32.93 -34.64 23.18
CA ALA A 58 -31.51 -34.47 22.89
C ALA A 58 -31.08 -35.28 21.64
N ALA A 59 -31.62 -36.49 21.45
CA ALA A 59 -31.38 -37.29 20.25
C ALA A 59 -32.02 -36.66 19.00
N ALA A 60 -33.22 -36.09 19.10
CA ALA A 60 -33.86 -35.37 18.00
C ALA A 60 -33.12 -34.07 17.63
N ALA A 61 -32.58 -33.34 18.61
CA ALA A 61 -31.76 -32.15 18.37
C ALA A 61 -30.38 -32.49 17.75
N ALA A 62 -29.86 -33.70 17.99
CA ALA A 62 -28.59 -34.15 17.40
C ALA A 62 -28.72 -34.52 15.91
N VAL A 63 -29.93 -34.84 15.43
CA VAL A 63 -30.23 -35.16 14.02
C VAL A 63 -30.47 -33.90 13.18
N TRP A 64 -30.77 -32.76 13.82
CA TRP A 64 -30.89 -31.45 13.19
C TRP A 64 -29.61 -30.63 13.38
N ARG A 65 -28.48 -31.17 12.96
CA ARG A 65 -27.34 -30.32 12.60
C ARG A 65 -27.65 -29.78 11.21
N PRO A 66 -27.91 -28.46 11.04
CA PRO A 66 -27.84 -27.92 9.69
C PRO A 66 -26.47 -28.32 9.16
N ALA A 67 -26.42 -28.90 7.97
CA ALA A 67 -25.17 -29.19 7.31
C ALA A 67 -24.47 -27.84 7.12
N TYR A 68 -23.65 -27.46 8.11
CA TYR A 68 -22.71 -26.37 7.97
C TYR A 68 -21.76 -26.87 6.90
N LEU A 69 -22.06 -26.53 5.64
CA LEU A 69 -21.07 -26.56 4.60
C LEU A 69 -19.87 -25.80 5.20
N PRO A 70 -18.70 -26.45 5.39
CA PRO A 70 -17.55 -25.75 5.91
C PRO A 70 -17.37 -24.48 5.08
N ALA A 71 -17.19 -23.32 5.72
CA ALA A 71 -17.02 -22.04 5.02
C ALA A 71 -15.93 -22.10 3.93
N ALA A 72 -15.02 -23.07 4.02
CA ALA A 72 -14.05 -23.45 3.00
C ALA A 72 -14.66 -23.88 1.64
N LEU A 73 -15.84 -24.51 1.60
CA LEU A 73 -16.52 -24.92 0.37
C LEU A 73 -17.31 -23.79 -0.31
N LEU A 74 -17.61 -22.71 0.41
CA LEU A 74 -18.22 -21.49 -0.13
C LEU A 74 -17.19 -20.41 -0.49
N ARG A 75 -15.91 -20.65 -0.16
CA ARG A 75 -14.82 -19.78 -0.58
C ARG A 75 -14.58 -20.04 -2.06
N ARG A 76 -15.21 -19.22 -2.91
CA ARG A 76 -14.83 -19.05 -4.31
C ARG A 76 -13.29 -18.96 -4.30
N PRO A 77 -12.57 -19.82 -5.06
CA PRO A 77 -11.13 -19.61 -5.19
C PRO A 77 -10.94 -18.16 -5.60
N PRO A 78 -9.95 -17.44 -5.03
CA PRO A 78 -9.63 -16.12 -5.52
C PRO A 78 -9.51 -16.24 -7.04
N LEU A 79 -10.22 -15.39 -7.79
CA LEU A 79 -9.99 -15.34 -9.23
C LEU A 79 -8.48 -15.20 -9.39
N ALA A 80 -7.87 -16.13 -10.14
CA ALA A 80 -6.46 -16.02 -10.45
C ALA A 80 -6.23 -14.61 -10.99
N ALA A 81 -5.33 -13.85 -10.35
CA ALA A 81 -5.07 -12.47 -10.76
C ALA A 81 -4.74 -12.46 -12.25
N ALA A 82 -5.38 -11.57 -13.01
CA ALA A 82 -5.16 -11.50 -14.45
C ALA A 82 -3.67 -11.22 -14.69
N ARG A 83 -3.07 -11.95 -15.64
CA ARG A 83 -1.64 -11.83 -15.97
C ARG A 83 -1.36 -10.61 -16.85
N PHE A 84 -2.39 -10.09 -17.50
CA PHE A 84 -2.29 -9.00 -18.46
C PHE A 84 -3.44 -8.00 -18.25
N TYR A 85 -3.10 -6.73 -18.37
CA TYR A 85 -4.05 -5.63 -18.29
C TYR A 85 -3.85 -4.71 -19.49
N SER A 86 -4.97 -4.27 -20.04
CA SER A 86 -5.08 -3.00 -20.75
C SER A 86 -5.64 -1.97 -19.75
N PHE A 87 -6.15 -0.86 -20.24
CA PHE A 87 -6.71 0.18 -19.42
C PHE A 87 -8.05 0.68 -19.95
N ASP A 88 -8.81 1.29 -19.06
CA ASP A 88 -9.91 2.19 -19.35
C ASP A 88 -9.47 3.60 -18.93
N LEU A 89 -9.59 4.57 -19.84
CA LEU A 89 -9.30 5.97 -19.55
C LEU A 89 -10.39 6.56 -18.64
N VAL A 90 -10.00 7.10 -17.50
CA VAL A 90 -10.91 7.78 -16.56
C VAL A 90 -10.93 9.28 -16.82
N ARG A 91 -9.74 9.89 -16.89
CA ARG A 91 -9.59 11.34 -17.07
C ARG A 91 -8.24 11.69 -17.68
N GLU A 92 -8.22 12.79 -18.42
CA GLU A 92 -7.00 13.46 -18.86
C GLU A 92 -6.79 14.76 -18.06
N TYR A 93 -5.54 15.03 -17.72
CA TYR A 93 -5.10 16.26 -17.06
C TYR A 93 -4.02 16.93 -17.93
N PRO A 94 -3.89 18.27 -17.90
CA PRO A 94 -2.77 18.94 -18.55
C PRO A 94 -1.44 18.50 -17.91
N HIS A 95 -0.41 18.34 -18.73
CA HIS A 95 0.96 18.10 -18.29
C HIS A 95 1.91 19.02 -19.06
N ASP A 96 3.00 19.45 -18.42
CA ASP A 96 3.97 20.35 -19.04
C ASP A 96 4.71 19.64 -20.19
N PRO A 97 4.54 20.07 -21.46
CA PRO A 97 5.20 19.42 -22.59
C PRO A 97 6.71 19.67 -22.64
N ALA A 98 7.26 20.52 -21.76
CA ALA A 98 8.71 20.69 -21.57
C ALA A 98 9.28 19.78 -20.46
N ALA A 99 8.45 19.04 -19.72
CA ALA A 99 8.89 18.18 -18.64
C ALA A 99 9.40 16.84 -19.17
N PHE A 100 10.71 16.60 -19.04
CA PHE A 100 11.31 15.29 -19.29
C PHE A 100 11.16 14.41 -18.04
N THR A 101 9.96 13.91 -17.77
CA THR A 101 9.58 13.20 -16.54
C THR A 101 10.46 12.00 -16.25
N GLN A 102 11.06 11.95 -15.05
CA GLN A 102 11.91 10.86 -14.59
C GLN A 102 11.49 10.24 -13.25
N GLY A 103 10.70 10.96 -12.45
CA GLY A 103 10.03 10.41 -11.28
C GLY A 103 8.71 11.15 -11.07
N LEU A 104 7.65 10.43 -10.71
CA LEU A 104 6.33 11.00 -10.47
C LEU A 104 5.73 10.35 -9.23
N LEU A 105 5.05 11.11 -8.38
CA LEU A 105 4.32 10.55 -7.24
C LEU A 105 3.15 11.44 -6.84
N TYR A 106 2.11 10.83 -6.27
CA TYR A 106 0.99 11.56 -5.72
C TYR A 106 1.27 11.99 -4.27
N GLY A 107 1.18 13.30 -4.02
CA GLY A 107 1.47 13.90 -2.72
C GLY A 107 0.27 14.05 -1.78
N GLY A 108 -0.94 13.71 -2.21
CA GLY A 108 -2.18 14.05 -1.49
C GLY A 108 -2.75 15.41 -1.91
N ASN A 109 -4.06 15.61 -1.68
CA ASN A 109 -4.77 16.88 -1.96
C ASN A 109 -4.57 17.38 -3.41
N ASP A 110 -4.71 16.48 -4.37
CA ASP A 110 -4.55 16.77 -5.81
C ASP A 110 -3.22 17.46 -6.14
N THR A 111 -2.18 17.16 -5.36
CA THR A 111 -0.81 17.59 -5.60
C THR A 111 0.02 16.41 -6.11
N LEU A 112 0.76 16.62 -7.19
CA LEU A 112 1.82 15.74 -7.64
C LEU A 112 3.19 16.28 -7.23
N TYR A 113 4.14 15.39 -7.01
CA TYR A 113 5.56 15.73 -7.08
C TYR A 113 6.18 15.07 -8.29
N GLU A 114 7.04 15.81 -8.97
CA GLU A 114 7.67 15.35 -10.20
C GLU A 114 9.16 15.69 -10.18
N SER A 115 9.99 14.75 -10.61
CA SER A 115 11.38 14.98 -10.98
C SER A 115 11.51 14.99 -12.49
N THR A 116 12.16 16.03 -13.01
CA THR A 116 12.46 16.16 -14.45
C THR A 116 13.95 16.01 -14.70
N GLY A 117 14.28 15.41 -15.85
CA GLY A 117 15.64 15.26 -16.34
C GLY A 117 16.12 16.39 -17.25
N LEU A 118 17.13 16.07 -18.06
CA LEU A 118 17.90 16.93 -18.97
C LEU A 118 18.86 17.89 -18.25
N TYR A 119 20.10 17.95 -18.75
CA TYR A 119 21.10 18.90 -18.28
C TYR A 119 20.57 20.33 -18.43
N HIS A 120 20.86 21.18 -17.44
CA HIS A 120 20.39 22.56 -17.30
C HIS A 120 18.87 22.73 -17.12
N GLN A 121 18.08 21.66 -17.13
CA GLN A 121 16.62 21.72 -17.01
C GLN A 121 16.09 20.85 -15.85
N SER A 122 16.92 19.98 -15.29
CA SER A 122 16.50 19.05 -14.24
C SER A 122 16.02 19.76 -12.99
N SER A 123 14.89 19.31 -12.45
CA SER A 123 14.22 19.96 -11.32
C SER A 123 13.41 18.97 -10.50
N VAL A 124 13.09 19.35 -9.26
CA VAL A 124 12.01 18.75 -8.47
C VAL A 124 10.88 19.75 -8.39
N ARG A 125 9.65 19.31 -8.65
CA ARG A 125 8.46 20.16 -8.81
C ARG A 125 7.34 19.69 -7.91
N LYS A 126 6.56 20.65 -7.41
CA LYS A 126 5.22 20.44 -6.85
C LYS A 126 4.23 20.95 -7.88
N VAL A 127 3.31 20.09 -8.31
CA VAL A 127 2.41 20.35 -9.44
C VAL A 127 0.96 20.19 -8.99
N ASP A 128 0.10 21.11 -9.40
CA ASP A 128 -1.35 20.99 -9.24
C ASP A 128 -1.89 19.97 -10.26
N LEU A 129 -2.52 18.89 -9.80
CA LEU A 129 -3.01 17.81 -10.66
C LEU A 129 -4.05 18.32 -11.67
N GLN A 130 -4.96 19.20 -11.23
CA GLN A 130 -6.10 19.62 -12.05
C GLN A 130 -5.68 20.49 -13.24
N THR A 131 -4.66 21.32 -13.05
CA THR A 131 -4.22 22.31 -14.04
C THR A 131 -2.88 22.00 -14.69
N GLY A 132 -2.10 21.06 -14.14
CA GLY A 132 -0.71 20.80 -14.55
C GLY A 132 0.25 21.93 -14.19
N LYS A 133 -0.19 22.93 -13.42
CA LYS A 133 0.62 24.11 -13.09
C LYS A 133 1.67 23.75 -12.03
N VAL A 134 2.92 24.09 -12.30
CA VAL A 134 3.99 24.08 -11.30
C VAL A 134 3.70 25.13 -10.23
N LEU A 135 3.45 24.66 -9.00
CA LEU A 135 3.20 25.49 -7.83
C LEU A 135 4.50 25.95 -7.17
N GLU A 136 5.49 25.06 -7.15
CA GLU A 136 6.81 25.29 -6.58
C GLU A 136 7.83 24.39 -7.29
N GLN A 137 9.08 24.83 -7.41
CA GLN A 137 10.14 24.01 -7.97
C GLN A 137 11.51 24.33 -7.36
N HIS A 138 12.37 23.33 -7.32
CA HIS A 138 13.80 23.46 -7.08
C HIS A 138 14.56 23.08 -8.35
N GLN A 139 15.30 24.04 -8.90
CA GLN A 139 16.17 23.79 -10.05
C GLN A 139 17.48 23.14 -9.59
N MET A 140 17.88 22.04 -10.21
CA MET A 140 19.17 21.41 -9.96
C MET A 140 20.31 22.16 -10.65
N ASP A 141 21.55 21.96 -10.18
CA ASP A 141 22.71 22.50 -10.87
C ASP A 141 22.80 21.95 -12.30
N GLY A 142 23.17 22.80 -13.27
CA GLY A 142 22.97 22.49 -14.68
C GLY A 142 23.77 21.30 -15.24
N TRP A 143 24.85 20.88 -14.57
CA TRP A 143 25.61 19.68 -14.95
C TRP A 143 25.04 18.38 -14.37
N MET A 144 23.94 18.46 -13.61
CA MET A 144 23.24 17.30 -13.09
C MET A 144 22.03 16.97 -13.95
N PHE A 145 21.70 15.69 -13.95
CA PHE A 145 20.54 15.15 -14.62
C PHE A 145 19.72 14.42 -13.55
N GLY A 146 18.53 14.95 -13.24
CA GLY A 146 17.62 14.41 -12.24
C GLY A 146 16.90 13.16 -12.75
N GLU A 147 16.73 12.18 -11.89
CA GLU A 147 16.10 10.90 -12.22
C GLU A 147 14.93 10.62 -11.25
N GLY A 148 14.75 9.39 -10.79
CA GLY A 148 13.62 8.95 -9.96
C GLY A 148 13.44 9.74 -8.67
N LEU A 149 12.19 9.81 -8.22
CA LEU A 149 11.75 10.56 -7.06
C LEU A 149 10.77 9.73 -6.24
N THR A 150 10.91 9.71 -4.91
CA THR A 150 9.89 9.14 -4.03
C THR A 150 9.73 9.96 -2.76
N LEU A 151 8.61 9.77 -2.05
CA LEU A 151 8.25 10.52 -0.86
C LEU A 151 8.11 9.58 0.34
N LEU A 152 8.97 9.74 1.34
CA LEU A 152 8.91 8.97 2.58
C LEU A 152 8.79 9.92 3.79
N GLY A 153 7.59 9.94 4.38
CA GLY A 153 7.23 10.95 5.39
C GLY A 153 7.20 12.34 4.74
N ASP A 154 7.97 13.28 5.31
CA ASP A 154 8.09 14.64 4.77
C ASP A 154 9.32 14.85 3.88
N ARG A 155 10.00 13.76 3.49
CA ARG A 155 11.26 13.79 2.75
C ARG A 155 11.08 13.23 1.34
N LEU A 156 11.40 14.05 0.34
CA LEU A 156 11.51 13.65 -1.05
C LEU A 156 12.93 13.19 -1.34
N PHE A 157 13.09 11.95 -1.79
CA PHE A 157 14.37 11.38 -2.20
C PHE A 157 14.45 11.41 -3.72
N GLN A 158 15.52 11.97 -4.27
CA GLN A 158 15.79 12.04 -5.70
C GLN A 158 17.15 11.42 -6.01
N VAL A 159 17.23 10.61 -7.06
CA VAL A 159 18.51 10.11 -7.60
C VAL A 159 18.93 10.88 -8.85
N THR A 160 20.16 10.66 -9.30
CA THR A 160 20.71 11.31 -10.50
C THR A 160 21.29 10.31 -11.49
N TRP A 161 21.30 10.68 -12.76
CA TRP A 161 21.81 9.84 -13.83
C TRP A 161 23.35 9.81 -13.87
N ARG A 162 23.92 8.63 -14.08
CA ARG A 162 25.36 8.32 -14.19
C ARG A 162 26.19 8.70 -12.97
N LYS A 163 25.53 8.88 -11.83
CA LYS A 163 26.16 9.20 -10.57
C LYS A 163 25.52 8.38 -9.48
N ASN A 164 26.28 8.16 -8.42
CA ASN A 164 25.78 7.55 -7.20
C ASN A 164 25.25 8.58 -6.20
N ASP A 165 25.19 9.85 -6.61
CA ASP A 165 24.72 10.95 -5.79
C ASP A 165 23.19 11.06 -5.86
N GLY A 166 22.58 11.38 -4.73
CA GLY A 166 21.17 11.72 -4.63
C GLY A 166 20.94 12.90 -3.69
N PHE A 167 19.71 13.39 -3.67
CA PHE A 167 19.30 14.53 -2.86
C PHE A 167 18.03 14.23 -2.08
N ILE A 168 17.96 14.72 -0.85
CA ILE A 168 16.77 14.70 -0.01
C ILE A 168 16.25 16.13 0.09
N TYR A 169 14.96 16.33 -0.14
CA TYR A 169 14.30 17.63 -0.02
C TYR A 169 13.17 17.57 1.00
N ASP A 170 12.95 18.68 1.70
CA ASP A 170 11.72 18.88 2.47
C ASP A 170 10.55 19.09 1.50
N ARG A 171 9.50 18.28 1.62
CA ARG A 171 8.35 18.29 0.69
C ARG A 171 7.55 19.60 0.70
N HIS A 172 7.70 20.44 1.71
CA HIS A 172 6.89 21.64 1.89
C HIS A 172 7.47 22.88 1.23
N ASN A 173 8.79 22.92 1.01
CA ASN A 173 9.47 24.11 0.50
C ASN A 173 10.80 23.84 -0.24
N PHE A 174 11.18 22.57 -0.40
CA PHE A 174 12.45 22.13 -1.00
C PHE A 174 13.74 22.72 -0.40
N SER A 175 13.67 23.37 0.76
CA SER A 175 14.76 24.20 1.29
C SER A 175 15.88 23.42 1.99
N LYS A 176 15.57 22.24 2.53
CA LYS A 176 16.53 21.37 3.23
C LYS A 176 17.06 20.31 2.29
N ARG A 177 17.89 20.75 1.34
CA ARG A 177 18.57 19.84 0.42
C ARG A 177 19.76 19.19 1.11
N GLU A 178 19.64 17.92 1.43
CA GLU A 178 20.76 17.08 1.89
C GLU A 178 21.24 16.22 0.72
N SER A 179 22.55 16.01 0.62
CA SER A 179 23.11 15.09 -0.36
C SER A 179 23.32 13.72 0.27
N PHE A 180 23.12 12.67 -0.51
CA PHE A 180 23.48 11.30 -0.13
C PHE A 180 24.19 10.57 -1.25
N THR A 181 24.77 9.43 -0.93
CA THR A 181 25.29 8.48 -1.93
C THR A 181 24.63 7.12 -1.76
N HIS A 182 24.37 6.42 -2.86
CA HIS A 182 23.79 5.07 -2.86
C HIS A 182 24.70 4.07 -3.57
N LYS A 183 24.49 2.76 -3.30
CA LYS A 183 25.31 1.67 -3.87
C LYS A 183 24.71 0.97 -5.10
N MET A 184 23.61 1.47 -5.65
CA MET A 184 23.09 1.01 -6.96
C MET A 184 24.10 1.31 -8.10
N ARG A 185 23.96 0.71 -9.29
CA ARG A 185 24.94 0.94 -10.37
C ARG A 185 24.74 2.27 -11.08
N ASP A 186 23.51 2.76 -11.07
CA ASP A 186 23.04 4.04 -11.57
C ASP A 186 21.78 4.42 -10.76
N GLY A 187 21.18 5.59 -10.99
CA GLY A 187 19.91 5.99 -10.37
C GLY A 187 18.86 6.28 -11.42
N TRP A 188 17.81 5.44 -11.53
CA TRP A 188 16.75 5.60 -12.53
C TRP A 188 15.40 5.86 -11.88
N GLY A 189 14.81 4.89 -11.17
CA GLY A 189 13.53 5.05 -10.48
C GLY A 189 13.66 4.89 -8.97
N LEU A 190 12.73 5.49 -8.22
CA LEU A 190 12.58 5.32 -6.78
C LEU A 190 11.11 5.14 -6.41
N ALA A 191 10.82 4.28 -5.43
CA ALA A 191 9.51 4.14 -4.82
C ALA A 191 9.65 3.83 -3.31
N THR A 192 8.54 3.75 -2.57
CA THR A 192 8.57 3.35 -1.15
C THR A 192 7.28 2.66 -0.73
N ASP A 193 7.39 1.68 0.18
CA ASP A 193 6.25 1.09 0.89
C ASP A 193 5.90 1.86 2.19
N GLY A 194 6.46 3.05 2.36
CA GLY A 194 6.36 3.85 3.59
C GLY A 194 7.35 3.43 4.69
N LYS A 195 8.22 2.43 4.45
CA LYS A 195 9.22 1.96 5.42
C LYS A 195 10.62 1.89 4.84
N ILE A 196 10.76 1.36 3.64
CA ILE A 196 12.02 1.24 2.91
C ILE A 196 11.92 1.95 1.57
N LEU A 197 13.07 2.22 0.94
CA LEU A 197 13.10 2.72 -0.42
C LEU A 197 13.31 1.56 -1.39
N PHE A 198 12.64 1.61 -2.53
CA PHE A 198 12.94 0.79 -3.69
C PHE A 198 13.69 1.62 -4.71
N GLY A 199 14.62 1.00 -5.44
CA GLY A 199 15.36 1.69 -6.49
C GLY A 199 15.63 0.82 -7.70
N SER A 200 15.75 1.46 -8.87
CA SER A 200 16.15 0.85 -10.14
C SER A 200 17.30 1.62 -10.77
N ASP A 201 18.01 0.97 -11.71
CA ASP A 201 19.19 1.53 -12.37
C ASP A 201 19.26 1.21 -13.88
N GLY A 202 18.12 0.87 -14.49
CA GLY A 202 18.04 0.48 -15.90
C GLY A 202 18.53 -0.94 -16.18
N THR A 203 19.09 -1.65 -15.20
CA THR A 203 19.33 -3.10 -15.32
C THR A 203 18.07 -3.90 -14.98
N SER A 204 18.21 -5.21 -14.79
CA SER A 204 17.18 -6.10 -14.25
C SER A 204 17.14 -6.12 -12.73
N ARG A 205 17.91 -5.27 -12.03
CA ARG A 205 17.95 -5.27 -10.57
C ARG A 205 16.92 -4.31 -9.98
N LEU A 206 16.18 -4.82 -9.01
CA LEU A 206 15.37 -4.02 -8.10
C LEU A 206 16.02 -4.03 -6.72
N TYR A 207 16.33 -2.84 -6.22
CA TYR A 207 17.03 -2.62 -4.97
C TYR A 207 16.04 -2.30 -3.86
N GLN A 208 16.34 -2.75 -2.65
CA GLN A 208 15.73 -2.27 -1.40
C GLN A 208 16.82 -1.56 -0.60
N LEU A 209 16.53 -0.34 -0.13
CA LEU A 209 17.47 0.50 0.58
C LEU A 209 16.89 0.88 1.94
N ASP A 210 17.76 0.91 2.95
CA ASP A 210 17.42 1.47 4.26
C ASP A 210 17.33 3.01 4.15
N PRO A 211 16.24 3.66 4.58
CA PRO A 211 16.02 5.09 4.33
C PRO A 211 16.83 6.02 5.24
N ILE A 212 17.64 5.47 6.14
CA ILE A 212 18.49 6.22 7.07
C ILE A 212 19.94 6.18 6.59
N SER A 213 20.48 4.97 6.39
CA SER A 213 21.85 4.73 5.92
C SER A 213 21.99 4.80 4.40
N LEU A 214 20.90 4.60 3.65
CA LEU A 214 20.84 4.57 2.19
C LEU A 214 21.70 3.46 1.57
N GLU A 215 22.05 2.47 2.39
CA GLU A 215 22.70 1.24 1.97
C GLU A 215 21.67 0.24 1.41
N VAL A 216 22.11 -0.54 0.43
CA VAL A 216 21.31 -1.59 -0.18
C VAL A 216 21.19 -2.75 0.82
N THR A 217 19.97 -3.03 1.28
CA THR A 217 19.68 -4.12 2.22
C THR A 217 19.30 -5.41 1.50
N LYS A 218 18.73 -5.31 0.31
CA LYS A 218 18.37 -6.44 -0.53
C LYS A 218 18.40 -6.06 -2.01
N THR A 219 18.69 -7.03 -2.85
CA THR A 219 18.55 -6.92 -4.31
C THR A 219 17.85 -8.16 -4.82
N VAL A 220 16.85 -7.96 -5.67
CA VAL A 220 16.21 -9.04 -6.43
C VAL A 220 16.39 -8.77 -7.91
N THR A 221 16.41 -9.85 -8.69
CA THR A 221 16.44 -9.75 -10.16
C THR A 221 15.01 -9.81 -10.67
N VAL A 222 14.58 -8.77 -11.38
CA VAL A 222 13.27 -8.71 -12.02
C VAL A 222 13.22 -9.73 -13.15
N LYS A 223 12.26 -10.65 -13.08
CA LYS A 223 12.09 -11.73 -14.05
C LYS A 223 10.63 -11.89 -14.45
N TYR A 224 10.40 -12.16 -15.72
CA TYR A 224 9.13 -12.65 -16.20
C TYR A 224 9.34 -14.08 -16.69
N GLN A 225 8.71 -15.04 -16.03
CA GLN A 225 9.06 -16.46 -16.16
C GLN A 225 10.54 -16.65 -15.76
N ASP A 226 11.31 -17.42 -16.53
CA ASP A 226 12.72 -17.71 -16.19
C ASP A 226 13.71 -16.67 -16.71
N LYS A 227 13.23 -15.52 -17.20
CA LYS A 227 14.04 -14.61 -17.97
C LYS A 227 14.01 -13.18 -17.43
N GLU A 228 15.16 -12.52 -17.43
CA GLU A 228 15.34 -11.20 -16.81
C GLU A 228 14.70 -10.05 -17.59
N VAL A 229 14.04 -9.14 -16.89
CA VAL A 229 13.49 -7.91 -17.48
C VAL A 229 14.45 -6.77 -17.18
N SER A 230 15.18 -6.31 -18.19
CA SER A 230 16.06 -5.14 -18.09
C SER A 230 15.31 -3.83 -18.36
N PHE A 231 15.99 -2.69 -18.25
CA PHE A 231 15.45 -1.35 -18.50
C PHE A 231 14.32 -0.97 -17.53
N ILE A 232 14.37 -1.49 -16.31
CA ILE A 232 13.50 -1.07 -15.21
C ILE A 232 13.81 0.40 -14.91
N ASN A 233 12.81 1.26 -15.11
CA ASN A 233 12.95 2.71 -15.02
C ASN A 233 12.16 3.25 -13.84
N GLU A 234 11.27 4.23 -14.07
CA GLU A 234 10.46 4.83 -13.03
C GLU A 234 9.61 3.80 -12.28
N LEU A 235 9.45 4.00 -10.97
CA LEU A 235 8.86 3.05 -10.04
C LEU A 235 7.72 3.70 -9.24
N GLU A 236 6.70 2.91 -8.92
CA GLU A 236 5.69 3.26 -7.90
C GLU A 236 5.32 2.04 -7.07
N TYR A 237 5.10 2.19 -5.77
CA TYR A 237 4.66 1.10 -4.91
C TYR A 237 3.14 1.10 -4.79
N ILE A 238 2.49 0.00 -5.18
CA ILE A 238 1.04 -0.12 -5.21
C ILE A 238 0.63 -1.48 -4.65
N ASN A 239 -0.08 -1.49 -3.52
CA ASN A 239 -0.75 -2.67 -2.95
C ASN A 239 0.15 -3.92 -2.79
N GLY A 240 1.39 -3.75 -2.31
CA GLY A 240 2.31 -4.87 -2.10
C GLY A 240 3.25 -5.16 -3.28
N GLU A 241 3.16 -4.40 -4.37
CA GLU A 241 3.96 -4.60 -5.57
C GLU A 241 4.72 -3.32 -5.91
N VAL A 242 5.88 -3.49 -6.55
CA VAL A 242 6.60 -2.37 -7.19
C VAL A 242 6.24 -2.40 -8.67
N TRP A 243 5.56 -1.35 -9.13
CA TRP A 243 5.22 -1.16 -10.52
C TRP A 243 6.36 -0.40 -11.18
N ALA A 244 6.75 -0.82 -12.38
CA ALA A 244 7.90 -0.25 -13.06
C ALA A 244 7.60 0.03 -14.52
N ASN A 245 7.88 1.24 -14.98
CA ASN A 245 8.04 1.48 -16.41
C ASN A 245 9.22 0.67 -16.95
N VAL A 246 9.07 0.10 -18.15
CA VAL A 246 10.18 -0.52 -18.89
C VAL A 246 10.60 0.42 -20.02
N TRP A 247 11.79 1.03 -19.90
CA TRP A 247 12.21 2.12 -20.78
C TRP A 247 12.23 1.70 -22.27
N GLN A 248 11.80 2.64 -23.12
CA GLN A 248 11.55 2.47 -24.56
C GLN A 248 10.42 1.51 -24.94
N THR A 249 9.57 1.13 -23.99
CA THR A 249 8.34 0.38 -24.25
C THR A 249 7.14 1.17 -23.75
N ASP A 250 5.94 0.81 -24.19
CA ASP A 250 4.70 1.33 -23.65
C ASP A 250 4.09 0.35 -22.62
N CYS A 251 4.96 -0.25 -21.80
CA CYS A 251 4.60 -1.28 -20.82
C CYS A 251 4.96 -0.86 -19.39
N ILE A 252 4.14 -1.32 -18.44
CA ILE A 252 4.45 -1.33 -17.01
C ILE A 252 4.48 -2.78 -16.52
N ALA A 253 5.56 -3.15 -15.82
CA ALA A 253 5.68 -4.42 -15.13
C ALA A 253 5.20 -4.28 -13.69
N ARG A 254 4.34 -5.18 -13.22
CA ARG A 254 3.98 -5.30 -11.80
C ARG A 254 4.87 -6.34 -11.15
N VAL A 255 5.76 -5.91 -10.26
CA VAL A 255 6.86 -6.73 -9.74
C VAL A 255 6.66 -7.05 -8.26
N SER A 256 6.77 -8.33 -7.91
CA SER A 256 6.94 -8.77 -6.53
C SER A 256 8.32 -8.32 -6.02
N HIS A 257 8.36 -7.45 -5.01
CA HIS A 257 9.62 -7.02 -4.42
C HIS A 257 10.26 -8.09 -3.51
N GLU A 258 9.55 -9.19 -3.21
CA GLU A 258 10.06 -10.28 -2.40
C GLU A 258 11.08 -11.15 -3.17
N ASP A 259 10.79 -11.45 -4.43
CA ASP A 259 11.55 -12.40 -5.26
C ASP A 259 11.87 -11.89 -6.68
N GLY A 260 11.36 -10.71 -7.06
CA GLY A 260 11.57 -10.10 -8.37
C GLY A 260 10.65 -10.62 -9.47
N GLN A 261 9.66 -11.47 -9.16
CA GLN A 261 8.78 -12.01 -10.20
C GLN A 261 7.80 -10.95 -10.71
N VAL A 262 7.72 -10.80 -12.03
CA VAL A 262 6.68 -10.00 -12.68
C VAL A 262 5.37 -10.78 -12.60
N VAL A 263 4.45 -10.29 -11.77
CA VAL A 263 3.15 -10.94 -11.53
C VAL A 263 2.16 -10.65 -12.66
N SER A 264 2.26 -9.48 -13.29
CA SER A 264 1.45 -9.13 -14.46
C SER A 264 2.05 -7.97 -15.25
N TRP A 265 1.54 -7.78 -16.47
CA TRP A 265 1.92 -6.68 -17.36
C TRP A 265 0.74 -5.76 -17.64
N ILE A 266 1.02 -4.47 -17.82
CA ILE A 266 0.06 -3.45 -18.24
C ILE A 266 0.53 -2.85 -19.57
N PHE A 267 -0.35 -2.83 -20.56
CA PHE A 267 -0.06 -2.30 -21.90
C PHE A 267 -0.74 -0.94 -22.11
N LEU A 268 0.05 0.08 -22.47
CA LEU A 268 -0.38 1.49 -22.57
C LEU A 268 -0.09 2.12 -23.94
N HIS A 269 0.29 1.34 -24.95
CA HIS A 269 0.64 1.80 -26.30
C HIS A 269 -0.42 2.73 -26.93
N GLU A 270 -1.70 2.49 -26.65
CA GLU A 270 -2.80 3.33 -27.14
C GLU A 270 -2.69 4.80 -26.68
N LEU A 271 -2.19 5.08 -25.46
CA LEU A 271 -2.03 6.46 -24.96
C LEU A 271 -1.04 7.25 -25.83
N ARG A 272 0.12 6.65 -26.14
CA ARG A 272 1.14 7.29 -26.96
C ARG A 272 0.69 7.44 -28.41
N GLN A 273 0.00 6.45 -28.95
CA GLN A 273 -0.60 6.52 -30.29
C GLN A 273 -1.63 7.64 -30.40
N GLN A 274 -2.49 7.82 -29.39
CA GLN A 274 -3.47 8.91 -29.35
C GLN A 274 -2.79 10.29 -29.34
N LEU A 275 -1.67 10.45 -28.62
CA LEU A 275 -0.88 11.69 -28.64
C LEU A 275 -0.31 11.97 -30.04
N TRP A 276 0.29 10.97 -30.70
CA TRP A 276 0.78 11.13 -32.07
C TRP A 276 -0.33 11.46 -33.07
N ASN A 277 -1.45 10.76 -33.01
CA ASN A 277 -2.58 10.97 -33.90
C ASN A 277 -3.25 12.34 -33.71
N SER A 278 -3.08 12.96 -32.54
CA SER A 278 -3.54 14.33 -32.24
C SER A 278 -2.51 15.41 -32.59
N GLY A 279 -1.42 15.06 -33.27
CA GLY A 279 -0.40 16.00 -33.76
C GLY A 279 0.74 16.28 -32.77
N ASN A 280 0.76 15.62 -31.61
CA ASN A 280 1.84 15.77 -30.62
C ASN A 280 3.03 14.87 -31.00
N THR A 281 3.78 15.27 -32.02
CA THR A 281 4.89 14.48 -32.57
C THR A 281 6.23 14.67 -31.87
N ALA A 282 6.37 15.72 -31.04
CA ALA A 282 7.58 16.02 -30.28
C ALA A 282 7.67 15.31 -28.91
N ILE A 283 6.73 14.40 -28.61
CA ILE A 283 6.74 13.60 -27.38
C ILE A 283 7.85 12.54 -27.40
N ASP A 284 8.34 12.17 -26.22
CA ASP A 284 9.26 11.06 -26.04
C ASP A 284 8.49 9.83 -25.47
N VAL A 285 9.12 8.98 -24.67
CA VAL A 285 8.56 7.70 -24.22
C VAL A 285 7.64 7.83 -23.00
N LEU A 286 6.79 6.82 -22.79
CA LEU A 286 6.07 6.58 -21.53
C LEU A 286 7.06 6.53 -20.35
N ASN A 287 6.81 7.29 -19.29
CA ASN A 287 7.57 7.28 -18.04
C ASN A 287 6.87 8.15 -16.97
N GLY A 288 6.70 7.62 -15.76
CA GLY A 288 6.03 8.30 -14.64
C GLY A 288 4.73 7.60 -14.26
N ILE A 289 4.67 7.10 -13.03
CA ILE A 289 3.55 6.37 -12.44
C ILE A 289 3.28 6.99 -11.07
N ALA A 290 2.04 7.38 -10.78
CA ALA A 290 1.68 7.89 -9.45
C ALA A 290 0.41 7.25 -8.93
N TRP A 291 0.37 6.97 -7.64
CA TRP A 291 -0.72 6.29 -6.97
C TRP A 291 -1.32 7.12 -5.83
N ASP A 292 -2.61 7.41 -5.95
CA ASP A 292 -3.43 7.93 -4.85
C ASP A 292 -4.10 6.76 -4.14
N GLU A 293 -3.50 6.34 -3.03
CA GLU A 293 -4.01 5.24 -2.19
C GLU A 293 -5.38 5.55 -1.58
N GLU A 294 -5.63 6.80 -1.19
CA GLU A 294 -6.87 7.20 -0.51
C GLU A 294 -8.09 7.03 -1.43
N ASN A 295 -7.94 7.43 -2.70
CA ASN A 295 -9.05 7.39 -3.67
C ASN A 295 -8.92 6.28 -4.71
N ASN A 296 -7.87 5.45 -4.63
CA ASN A 296 -7.57 4.39 -5.59
C ASN A 296 -7.45 4.89 -7.03
N ARG A 297 -6.69 5.97 -7.24
CA ARG A 297 -6.46 6.56 -8.57
C ARG A 297 -5.04 6.30 -9.03
N LEU A 298 -4.91 5.79 -10.25
CA LEU A 298 -3.64 5.52 -10.91
C LEU A 298 -3.43 6.56 -12.00
N PHE A 299 -2.29 7.24 -11.93
CA PHE A 299 -1.88 8.25 -12.90
C PHE A 299 -0.65 7.79 -13.67
N VAL A 300 -0.63 8.06 -14.98
CA VAL A 300 0.51 7.79 -15.85
C VAL A 300 0.75 8.96 -16.80
N THR A 301 2.01 9.21 -17.14
CA THR A 301 2.42 10.24 -18.10
C THR A 301 3.62 9.76 -18.92
N GLY A 302 4.24 10.66 -19.65
CA GLY A 302 5.50 10.40 -20.32
C GLY A 302 6.35 11.64 -20.50
N LYS A 303 7.56 11.40 -21.00
CA LYS A 303 8.56 12.42 -21.22
C LYS A 303 8.09 13.36 -22.34
N LEU A 304 7.97 14.64 -22.03
CA LEU A 304 7.46 15.68 -22.92
C LEU A 304 5.99 15.46 -23.35
N TRP A 305 5.23 14.65 -22.61
CA TRP A 305 3.82 14.44 -22.92
C TRP A 305 3.01 15.67 -22.51
N PRO A 306 2.06 16.15 -23.32
CA PRO A 306 1.22 17.30 -22.96
C PRO A 306 0.05 16.90 -22.03
N LYS A 307 -0.06 15.61 -21.69
CA LYS A 307 -1.16 15.06 -20.90
C LYS A 307 -0.64 14.07 -19.87
N LEU A 308 -1.29 14.08 -18.71
CA LEU A 308 -1.26 13.03 -17.69
C LEU A 308 -2.62 12.33 -17.69
N TYR A 309 -2.63 11.02 -17.53
CA TYR A 309 -3.83 10.19 -17.63
C TYR A 309 -4.14 9.52 -16.31
N GLU A 310 -5.38 9.64 -15.85
CA GLU A 310 -5.93 8.74 -14.84
C GLU A 310 -6.56 7.54 -15.53
N ILE A 311 -6.15 6.35 -15.13
CA ILE A 311 -6.54 5.10 -15.78
C ILE A 311 -7.05 4.08 -14.75
N LYS A 312 -7.89 3.15 -15.22
CA LYS A 312 -8.26 1.93 -14.50
C LYS A 312 -7.75 0.73 -15.26
N LEU A 313 -7.23 -0.27 -14.55
CA LEU A 313 -6.78 -1.49 -15.18
C LEU A 313 -7.97 -2.35 -15.62
N ARG A 314 -7.96 -2.79 -16.87
CA ARG A 314 -8.93 -3.72 -17.43
C ARG A 314 -8.23 -5.04 -17.80
N PRO A 315 -8.61 -6.17 -17.19
CA PRO A 315 -8.06 -7.48 -17.55
C PRO A 315 -8.21 -7.79 -19.04
N VAL A 316 -7.20 -8.41 -19.63
CA VAL A 316 -7.24 -8.94 -21.00
C VAL A 316 -6.66 -10.36 -21.03
N ASP A 317 -7.11 -11.17 -21.98
CA ASP A 317 -6.71 -12.58 -22.09
C ASP A 317 -5.25 -12.76 -22.54
N GLY A 318 -4.68 -11.75 -23.18
CA GLY A 318 -3.32 -11.79 -23.70
C GLY A 318 -2.83 -10.44 -24.23
N PRO A 319 -1.54 -10.37 -24.60
CA PRO A 319 -0.96 -9.22 -25.28
C PRO A 319 -1.65 -9.00 -26.65
N PRO A 320 -2.08 -7.76 -26.97
CA PRO A 320 -2.74 -7.42 -28.23
C PRO A 320 -2.05 -7.96 -29.49
N ASP A 321 -0.71 -7.92 -29.55
CA ASP A 321 0.08 -8.32 -30.73
C ASP A 321 0.72 -9.72 -30.61
N GLY A 322 0.20 -10.56 -29.71
CA GLY A 322 0.49 -11.99 -29.64
C GLY A 322 1.55 -12.43 -28.61
N SER A 323 2.50 -11.57 -28.20
CA SER A 323 3.38 -11.88 -27.07
C SER A 323 3.88 -10.63 -26.32
N VAL A 324 4.21 -10.78 -25.03
CA VAL A 324 4.79 -9.70 -24.21
C VAL A 324 6.12 -9.25 -24.81
N GLU A 325 6.91 -10.18 -25.33
CA GLU A 325 8.20 -9.93 -25.96
C GLU A 325 8.08 -9.13 -27.27
N ARG A 326 6.90 -9.02 -27.87
CA ARG A 326 6.71 -8.13 -29.02
C ARG A 326 6.32 -6.72 -28.59
N LEU A 327 5.47 -6.61 -27.58
CA LEU A 327 4.97 -5.32 -27.07
C LEU A 327 5.95 -4.61 -26.15
N CYS A 328 6.75 -5.39 -25.43
CA CYS A 328 7.79 -4.92 -24.52
C CYS A 328 9.14 -5.50 -24.99
N PRO A 329 9.59 -5.19 -26.22
CA PRO A 329 10.62 -5.97 -26.94
C PRO A 329 12.01 -5.93 -26.33
N ARG A 330 12.28 -4.97 -25.43
CA ARG A 330 13.55 -4.89 -24.70
C ARG A 330 13.54 -5.55 -23.33
N ALA A 331 12.44 -6.21 -22.97
CA ALA A 331 12.50 -7.32 -22.04
C ALA A 331 13.28 -8.52 -22.63
N SER A 332 13.75 -8.48 -23.88
CA SER A 332 14.56 -9.55 -24.49
C SER A 332 15.92 -9.72 -23.82
N PHE A 333 15.93 -10.49 -22.73
CA PHE A 333 16.74 -11.69 -22.48
C PHE A 333 17.97 -11.84 -23.38
N TYR A 334 19.09 -11.25 -22.94
CA TYR A 334 20.41 -11.62 -23.46
C TYR A 334 20.93 -12.89 -22.78
#